data_AF-A0A7I9UY11-F1
#
_entry.id   AF-A0A7I9UY11-F1
#
_cell.length_a   1.000
_cell.length_b   1.000
_cell.length_c   1.000
_cell.angle_alpha   90.00
_cell.angle_beta   90.00
_cell.angle_gamma   90.00
#
_symmetry.space_group_name_H-M   'P 1'
#
loop_
_entity.id
_entity.type
_entity.pdbx_description
1 polymer ?
#
loop_
_entity_poly.entity_id
_entity_poly.type
_entity_poly.pdbx_seq_one_letter_code
_entity_poly.pdbx_strand_id
1 'polypeptide(L)'
;MSNVLSWAHPIRSEGILRSSTSDGTIAFIHPDDIATVSATALMTRSYDGEALVITGPQALSYREMADMVGAAIGKTIDYEEISDQEACLGADN
;
A
#
# COMPACT_ATOMS: atom_id res chain seq x y z
N MET A 1 4.21 -2.04 -4.23
CA MET A 1 2.86 -1.47 -4.36
C MET A 1 2.96 -0.05 -4.91
N SER A 2 2.27 0.30 -6.01
CA SER A 2 2.25 1.68 -6.54
C SER A 2 1.33 2.62 -5.78
N ASN A 3 0.30 2.12 -5.08
CA ASN A 3 -0.60 2.94 -4.27
C ASN A 3 0.11 3.69 -3.13
N VAL A 4 1.31 3.24 -2.70
CA VAL A 4 2.14 3.97 -1.72
C VAL A 4 2.47 5.39 -2.22
N LEU A 5 2.49 5.57 -3.54
CA LEU A 5 2.83 6.86 -4.15
C LEU A 5 1.79 7.95 -3.87
N SER A 6 0.58 7.62 -3.42
CA SER A 6 -0.38 8.65 -2.96
C SER A 6 0.17 9.46 -1.78
N TRP A 7 1.04 8.88 -0.95
CA TRP A 7 1.70 9.55 0.16
C TRP A 7 3.05 10.17 -0.21
N ALA A 8 3.49 10.08 -1.48
CA ALA A 8 4.83 10.52 -1.86
C ALA A 8 5.06 12.03 -1.60
N HIS A 9 4.04 12.87 -1.81
CA HIS A 9 4.14 14.30 -1.52
C HIS A 9 4.30 14.59 -0.02
N PRO A 10 3.36 14.20 0.86
CA PRO A 10 3.46 14.46 2.30
C PRO A 10 4.68 13.79 2.95
N ILE A 11 5.08 12.58 2.51
CA ILE A 11 6.33 11.96 2.97
C ILE A 11 7.55 12.81 2.59
N ARG A 12 7.55 13.42 1.41
CA ARG A 12 8.67 14.23 0.94
C ARG A 12 8.72 15.61 1.61
N SER A 13 7.58 16.26 1.82
CA SER A 13 7.47 17.61 2.38
C SER A 13 7.51 17.62 3.91
N GLU A 14 6.83 16.69 4.56
CA GLU A 14 6.60 16.67 6.01
C GLU A 14 7.25 15.47 6.70
N GLY A 15 7.52 14.38 5.96
CA GLY A 15 8.00 13.14 6.57
C GLY A 15 6.89 12.36 7.29
N ILE A 16 5.63 12.59 6.93
CA ILE A 16 4.47 12.02 7.61
C ILE A 16 3.62 11.20 6.64
N LEU A 17 3.17 10.03 7.11
CA LEU A 17 2.10 9.25 6.50
C LEU A 17 0.84 9.37 7.36
N ARG A 18 -0.27 9.78 6.74
CA ARG A 18 -1.58 9.90 7.39
C ARG A 18 -2.55 8.83 6.90
N SER A 19 -3.27 8.21 7.82
CA SER A 19 -4.32 7.24 7.50
C SER A 19 -5.36 7.13 8.62
N SER A 20 -6.60 6.79 8.27
CA SER A 20 -7.67 6.48 9.23
C SER A 20 -7.79 4.99 9.56
N THR A 21 -6.72 4.23 9.33
CA THR A 21 -6.73 2.77 9.42
C THR A 21 -6.33 2.23 10.78
N SER A 22 -5.89 3.09 11.72
CA SER A 22 -5.50 2.70 13.07
C SER A 22 -4.51 1.50 13.06
N ASP A 23 -4.79 0.45 13.82
CA ASP A 23 -4.03 -0.82 13.83
C ASP A 23 -4.39 -1.79 12.68
N GLY A 24 -5.16 -1.33 11.69
CA GLY A 24 -5.56 -2.10 10.53
C GLY A 24 -4.36 -2.54 9.69
N THR A 25 -4.42 -3.77 9.19
CA THR A 25 -3.34 -4.35 8.39
C THR A 25 -3.82 -4.77 7.01
N ILE A 26 -2.93 -4.73 6.03
CA ILE A 26 -3.19 -5.21 4.67
C ILE A 26 -1.95 -5.86 4.07
N ALA A 27 -2.18 -6.92 3.30
CA ALA A 27 -1.12 -7.61 2.58
C ALA A 27 -0.81 -6.90 1.25
N PHE A 28 0.02 -5.87 1.32
CA PHE A 28 0.39 -5.03 0.18
C PHE A 28 1.11 -5.82 -0.93
N ILE A 29 0.49 -5.92 -2.11
CA ILE A 29 1.05 -6.63 -3.27
C ILE A 29 1.85 -5.71 -4.21
N HIS A 30 2.89 -6.24 -4.86
CA HIS A 30 3.62 -5.51 -5.90
C HIS A 30 2.85 -5.58 -7.24
N PRO A 31 2.78 -4.49 -8.03
CA PRO A 31 2.11 -4.51 -9.34
C PRO A 31 2.69 -5.56 -10.30
N ASP A 32 4.00 -5.79 -10.27
CA ASP A 32 4.64 -6.81 -11.11
C ASP A 32 4.21 -8.24 -10.76
N ASP A 33 3.87 -8.51 -9.50
CA ASP A 33 3.33 -9.81 -9.10
C ASP A 33 1.92 -10.01 -9.65
N ILE A 34 1.08 -8.96 -9.62
CA ILE A 34 -0.24 -8.96 -10.26
C ILE A 34 -0.08 -9.19 -11.77
N ALA A 35 0.86 -8.50 -12.42
CA ALA A 35 1.11 -8.64 -13.84
C ALA A 35 1.58 -10.06 -14.19
N THR A 36 2.44 -10.66 -13.37
CA THR A 36 2.93 -12.02 -13.53
C THR A 36 1.81 -13.05 -13.43
N VAL A 37 0.95 -12.94 -12.40
CA VAL A 37 -0.23 -13.81 -12.26
C VAL A 37 -1.18 -13.63 -13.44
N SER A 38 -1.46 -12.39 -13.83
CA SER A 38 -2.36 -12.08 -14.94
C SER A 38 -1.83 -12.65 -16.27
N ALA A 39 -0.55 -12.46 -16.57
CA ALA A 39 0.09 -13.01 -17.76
C ALA A 39 0.00 -14.54 -17.78
N THR A 40 0.27 -15.19 -16.64
CA THR A 40 0.17 -16.65 -16.51
C THR A 40 -1.27 -17.11 -16.74
N ALA A 41 -2.24 -16.49 -16.06
CA ALA A 41 -3.65 -16.86 -16.15
C ALA A 41 -4.21 -16.68 -17.57
N LEU A 42 -3.75 -15.68 -18.32
CA LEU A 42 -4.16 -15.46 -19.71
C LEU A 42 -3.52 -16.45 -20.71
N MET A 43 -2.39 -17.07 -20.35
CA MET A 43 -1.65 -17.99 -21.23
C MET A 43 -2.02 -19.47 -21.02
N THR A 44 -2.77 -19.80 -19.96
CA THR A 44 -3.27 -21.15 -19.71
C THR A 44 -4.78 -21.17 -19.52
N ARG A 45 -5.41 -22.32 -19.71
CA ARG A 45 -6.82 -22.55 -19.35
C ARG A 45 -7.01 -23.04 -17.93
N SER A 46 -5.93 -23.24 -17.18
CA SER A 46 -5.95 -23.82 -15.83
C SER A 46 -6.75 -23.01 -14.81
N TYR A 47 -7.06 -21.74 -15.10
CA TYR A 47 -7.75 -20.83 -14.19
C TYR A 47 -9.03 -20.23 -14.82
N ASP A 48 -9.53 -20.84 -15.91
CA ASP A 48 -10.72 -20.36 -16.61
C ASP A 48 -11.94 -20.37 -15.67
N GLY A 49 -12.55 -19.21 -15.48
CA GLY A 49 -13.72 -19.04 -14.60
C GLY A 49 -13.41 -18.96 -13.10
N GLU A 50 -12.12 -18.98 -12.72
CA GLU A 50 -11.70 -18.84 -11.33
C GLU A 50 -11.47 -17.37 -10.93
N ALA A 51 -11.83 -17.04 -9.69
CA ALA A 51 -11.48 -15.77 -9.06
C ALA A 51 -10.22 -15.98 -8.19
N LEU A 52 -9.05 -15.63 -8.72
CA LEU A 52 -7.79 -15.78 -8.02
C LEU A 52 -7.59 -14.68 -6.98
N VAL A 53 -7.51 -15.06 -5.70
CA VAL A 53 -7.13 -14.15 -4.62
C VAL A 53 -5.61 -14.07 -4.54
N ILE A 54 -5.06 -12.88 -4.77
CA ILE A 54 -3.62 -12.61 -4.73
C ILE A 54 -3.31 -11.45 -3.78
N THR A 55 -2.27 -11.61 -2.97
CA THR A 55 -1.86 -10.63 -1.94
C THR A 55 -0.35 -10.52 -1.86
N GLY A 56 0.14 -9.51 -1.13
CA GLY A 56 1.52 -9.50 -0.67
C GLY A 56 1.82 -10.66 0.28
N PRO A 57 3.11 -10.95 0.53
CA PRO A 57 3.51 -12.08 1.38
C PRO A 57 3.25 -11.85 2.87
N GLN A 58 3.03 -10.61 3.31
CA GLN A 58 2.85 -10.24 4.72
C GLN A 58 1.79 -9.15 4.84
N ALA A 59 0.89 -9.31 5.81
CA ALA A 59 0.00 -8.24 6.24
C ALA A 59 0.76 -7.25 7.12
N LEU A 60 0.72 -5.97 6.74
CA LEU A 60 1.42 -4.89 7.43
C LEU A 60 0.43 -3.82 7.86
N SER A 61 0.65 -3.25 9.03
CA SER A 61 0.07 -1.98 9.41
C SER A 61 0.65 -0.85 8.58
N TYR A 62 -0.04 0.29 8.53
CA TYR A 62 0.46 1.48 7.84
C TYR A 62 1.71 2.06 8.52
N ARG A 63 1.85 1.86 9.83
CA ARG A 63 3.06 2.20 10.60
C ARG A 63 4.25 1.36 10.16
N GLU A 64 4.11 0.03 10.13
CA GLU A 64 5.18 -0.87 9.66
C GLU A 64 5.55 -0.58 8.21
N MET A 65 4.57 -0.27 7.37
CA MET A 65 4.83 0.13 5.98
C MET A 65 5.63 1.44 5.91
N ALA A 66 5.27 2.45 6.71
CA ALA A 66 6.02 3.71 6.80
C ALA A 66 7.47 3.48 7.26
N ASP A 67 7.68 2.61 8.25
CA ASP A 67 9.02 2.23 8.73
C ASP A 67 9.86 1.58 7.61
N MET A 68 9.28 0.65 6.86
CA MET A 68 9.96 -0.02 5.75
C MET A 68 10.30 0.94 4.61
N VAL A 69 9.38 1.81 4.23
CA VAL A 69 9.62 2.83 3.20
C VAL A 69 10.71 3.80 3.68
N GLY A 70 10.63 4.23 4.93
CA GLY A 70 11.61 5.11 5.55
C GLY A 70 13.02 4.52 5.54
N ALA A 71 13.16 3.27 5.95
CA ALA A 71 14.42 2.54 5.87
C ALA A 71 14.96 2.45 4.44
N ALA A 72 14.09 2.19 3.45
CA ALA A 72 14.48 2.09 2.04
C ALA A 72 14.97 3.41 1.45
N ILE A 73 14.42 4.55 1.88
CA ILE A 73 14.80 5.89 1.38
C ILE A 73 15.76 6.64 2.30
N GLY A 74 16.17 6.05 3.42
CA GLY A 74 17.07 6.66 4.41
C GLY A 74 16.46 7.84 5.17
N LYS A 75 15.16 7.80 5.48
CA LYS A 75 14.44 8.83 6.24
C LYS A 75 13.53 8.19 7.28
N THR A 76 13.35 8.86 8.43
CA THR A 76 12.25 8.51 9.32
C THR A 76 10.94 9.02 8.73
N ILE A 77 9.89 8.19 8.77
CA ILE A 77 8.53 8.57 8.36
C ILE A 77 7.62 8.33 9.55
N ASP A 78 7.00 9.39 10.06
CA ASP A 78 6.05 9.28 11.18
C ASP A 78 4.67 8.85 10.66
N TYR A 79 3.97 8.03 11.45
CA TYR A 79 2.57 7.67 11.20
C TYR A 79 1.65 8.48 12.10
N GLU A 80 0.72 9.22 11.48
CA GLU A 80 -0.31 10.00 12.16
C GLU A 80 -1.70 9.45 11.80
N GLU A 81 -2.43 9.02 12.82
CA GLU A 81 -3.81 8.56 12.67
C GLU A 81 -4.74 9.76 12.51
N ILE A 82 -5.61 9.70 11.49
CA ILE A 82 -6.63 10.73 11.22
C ILE A 82 -8.03 10.11 11.26
N SER A 83 -9.05 10.92 11.42
CA SER A 83 -10.44 10.47 11.34
C SER A 83 -10.83 10.12 9.89
N ASP A 84 -11.85 9.28 9.74
CA ASP A 84 -12.45 8.99 8.42
C ASP A 84 -12.96 10.26 7.72
N GLN A 85 -13.44 11.24 8.49
CA GLN A 85 -13.87 12.54 7.96
C GLN A 85 -12.70 13.29 7.32
N GLU A 86 -11.56 13.36 7.99
CA GLU A 86 -10.34 13.98 7.45
C GLU A 86 -9.82 13.22 6.23
N ALA A 87 -9.87 11.88 6.25
CA ALA A 87 -9.47 11.06 5.11
C ALA A 87 -10.35 11.29 3.87
N CYS A 88 -11.66 11.46 4.05
CA CYS A 88 -12.62 11.70 2.95
C CYS A 88 -12.48 13.09 2.32
N LEU A 89 -12.06 14.09 3.08
CA LEU A 89 -11.85 15.46 2.58
C LEU A 89 -10.63 15.54 1.65
N GLY A 90 -9.75 14.54 1.68
CA GLY A 90 -8.44 14.61 1.03
C GLY A 90 -7.50 15.47 1.86
N ALA A 91 -6.22 15.10 1.89
CA ALA A 91 -5.20 15.97 2.44
C ALA A 91 -5.04 17.16 1.48
N ASP A 92 -5.82 18.22 1.68
CA ASP A 92 -5.59 19.53 1.06
C ASP A 92 -4.29 20.10 1.63
N ASN A 93 -3.16 19.74 1.01
CA ASN A 93 -1.89 20.48 1.05
C ASN A 93 -0.98 20.10 -0.13
#